data_AF-A0A3P7L4U4-F1
#
_entry.id   AF-A0A3P7L4U4-F1
#
_cell.length_a   1.000
_cell.length_b   1.000
_cell.length_c   1.000
_cell.angle_alpha   90.00
_cell.angle_beta   90.00
_cell.angle_gamma   90.00
#
_symmetry.space_group_name_H-M   'P 1'
#
loop_
_entity.id
_entity.type
_entity.pdbx_description
1 polymer ?
#
loop_
_entity_poly.entity_id
_entity_poly.type
_entity_poly.pdbx_seq_one_letter_code
_entity_poly.pdbx_strand_id
1 'polypeptide(L)'
;MMRRVLYEQRRHGLPQVNIEELERRRENEQNEHKATQRLSVTMDPVIILRALAKPDSGLQVKNRKWLKILVPMSFIGRDLVDWLLEHVEDLSDRKAARQYAAELLRTGLIRHVVSKLTFTEKCYYVFGDAIVGARGGADSTQNSG
;
A
#
# COMPACT_ATOMS: atom_id res chain seq x y z
N MET A 1 50.10 11.25 -41.07
CA MET A 1 49.50 12.53 -40.64
C MET A 1 48.01 12.61 -41.05
N MET A 2 47.19 11.59 -40.71
CA MET A 2 45.73 11.61 -40.91
C MET A 2 44.98 10.98 -39.72
N ARG A 3 45.60 10.99 -38.52
CA ARG A 3 44.94 10.69 -37.24
C ARG A 3 44.20 11.92 -36.68
N ARG A 4 43.50 12.68 -37.52
CA ARG A 4 42.69 13.83 -37.08
C ARG A 4 41.27 13.89 -37.64
N VAL A 5 40.89 13.02 -38.58
CA VAL A 5 39.58 13.13 -39.26
C VAL A 5 38.53 12.11 -38.75
N LEU A 6 38.94 11.02 -38.10
CA LEU A 6 37.97 10.08 -37.49
C LEU A 6 37.52 10.45 -36.07
N TYR A 7 38.12 11.48 -35.45
CA TYR A 7 37.68 12.02 -34.17
C TYR A 7 36.68 13.18 -34.31
N GLU A 8 36.49 13.70 -35.53
CA GLU A 8 35.59 14.82 -35.87
C GLU A 8 34.28 14.36 -36.52
N GLN A 9 34.03 13.04 -36.61
CA GLN A 9 32.76 12.48 -37.10
C GLN A 9 32.03 11.65 -36.03
N ARG A 10 32.15 12.09 -34.76
CA ARG A 10 31.21 11.76 -33.68
C ARG A 10 30.57 13.05 -33.14
N ARG A 11 30.30 14.01 -34.03
CA ARG A 11 29.55 15.25 -33.73
C ARG A 11 28.07 15.01 -33.42
N HIS A 12 27.60 13.77 -33.58
CA HIS A 12 26.41 13.26 -32.92
C HIS A 12 26.84 12.18 -31.94
N GLY A 13 26.84 12.49 -30.65
CA GLY A 13 27.29 11.55 -29.62
C GLY A 13 27.08 12.13 -28.24
N LEU A 14 25.80 12.15 -27.84
CA LEU A 14 25.18 12.30 -26.52
C LEU A 14 26.12 12.50 -25.31
N PRO A 15 25.76 13.41 -24.38
CA PRO A 15 26.52 13.61 -23.15
C PRO A 15 26.69 12.25 -22.47
N GLN A 16 27.93 11.88 -22.11
CA GLN A 16 28.16 10.75 -21.21
C GLN A 16 27.64 11.18 -19.84
N VAL A 17 26.34 10.98 -19.63
CA VAL A 17 25.74 11.15 -18.33
C VAL A 17 26.45 10.15 -17.42
N ASN A 18 27.13 10.67 -16.40
CA ASN A 18 27.89 9.85 -15.47
C ASN A 18 26.93 8.81 -14.86
N ILE A 19 27.23 7.52 -15.01
CA ILE A 19 26.36 6.42 -14.57
C ILE A 19 26.07 6.57 -13.08
N GLU A 20 27.07 6.98 -12.30
CA GLU A 20 26.91 7.25 -10.87
C GLU A 20 25.98 8.43 -10.57
N GLU A 21 25.86 9.41 -11.48
CA GLU A 21 25.01 10.58 -11.29
C GLU A 21 23.57 10.31 -11.74
N LEU A 22 23.38 9.44 -12.73
CA LEU A 22 22.07 8.85 -13.05
C LEU A 22 21.58 7.94 -11.92
N GLU A 23 22.47 7.15 -11.32
CA GLU A 23 22.16 6.31 -10.17
C GLU A 23 21.84 7.16 -8.94
N ARG A 24 22.63 8.19 -8.63
CA ARG A 24 22.33 9.15 -7.54
C ARG A 24 21.02 9.91 -7.76
N ARG A 25 20.70 10.34 -8.99
CA ARG A 25 19.41 11.01 -9.31
C ARG A 25 18.23 10.05 -9.22
N ARG A 26 18.35 8.80 -9.69
CA ARG A 26 17.32 7.75 -9.49
C ARG A 26 17.15 7.36 -8.03
N GLU A 27 18.23 7.28 -7.27
CA GLU A 27 18.22 6.97 -5.85
C GLU A 27 17.55 8.10 -5.05
N ASN A 28 17.79 9.36 -5.40
CA ASN A 28 17.06 10.50 -4.82
C ASN A 28 15.60 10.54 -5.27
N GLU A 29 15.28 10.34 -6.55
CA GLU A 29 13.90 10.27 -7.04
C GLU A 29 13.14 9.11 -6.38
N GLN A 30 13.78 7.95 -6.17
CA GLN A 30 13.17 6.82 -5.49
C GLN A 30 13.04 7.02 -3.97
N ASN A 31 13.96 7.75 -3.34
CA ASN A 31 13.82 8.20 -1.96
C ASN A 31 12.71 9.25 -1.80
N GLU A 32 12.49 10.12 -2.79
CA GLU A 32 11.40 11.11 -2.80
C GLU A 32 10.03 10.47 -3.07
N HIS A 33 9.96 9.41 -3.88
CA HIS A 33 8.74 8.61 -4.08
C HIS A 33 8.42 7.67 -2.91
N LYS A 34 9.42 7.29 -2.09
CA LYS A 34 9.25 6.61 -0.80
C LYS A 34 8.92 7.58 0.34
N ALA A 35 9.29 8.84 0.19
CA ALA A 35 8.91 9.89 1.12
C ALA A 35 7.46 10.31 0.84
N THR A 36 6.53 9.78 1.64
CA THR A 36 5.28 10.50 1.97
C THR A 36 4.32 10.79 0.81
N GLN A 37 3.64 9.76 0.28
CA GLN A 37 2.27 10.00 -0.20
C GLN A 37 1.45 10.34 1.06
N ARG A 38 1.39 11.62 1.42
CA ARG A 38 0.76 12.03 2.67
C ARG A 38 -0.74 11.84 2.57
N LEU A 39 -1.24 10.77 3.19
CA LEU A 39 -2.65 10.46 3.22
C LEU A 39 -3.31 11.27 4.34
N SER A 40 -4.55 11.67 4.12
CA SER A 40 -5.34 12.40 5.09
C SER A 40 -6.66 11.67 5.31
N VAL A 41 -7.18 11.70 6.54
CA VAL A 41 -8.49 11.10 6.87
C VAL A 41 -9.65 11.77 6.13
N THR A 42 -9.43 12.96 5.57
CA THR A 42 -10.41 13.70 4.76
C THR A 42 -10.57 13.13 3.35
N MET A 43 -9.61 12.33 2.89
CA MET A 43 -9.70 11.62 1.61
C MET A 43 -10.74 10.51 1.68
N ASP A 44 -11.21 10.07 0.51
CA ASP A 44 -12.04 8.85 0.43
C ASP A 44 -11.27 7.67 1.07
N PRO A 45 -11.85 6.98 2.08
CA PRO A 45 -11.22 5.82 2.71
C PRO A 45 -10.78 4.72 1.73
N VAL A 46 -11.43 4.62 0.57
CA VAL A 46 -11.04 3.69 -0.51
C VAL A 46 -9.65 4.04 -1.06
N ILE A 47 -9.28 5.32 -1.13
CA ILE A 47 -7.95 5.77 -1.57
C ILE A 47 -6.88 5.29 -0.58
N ILE A 48 -7.14 5.46 0.73
CA ILE A 48 -6.24 5.01 1.80
C ILE A 48 -6.06 3.49 1.73
N LEU A 49 -7.17 2.75 1.60
CA LEU A 49 -7.14 1.29 1.52
C LEU A 49 -6.46 0.77 0.25
N ARG A 50 -6.58 1.48 -0.88
CA ARG A 50 -5.84 1.14 -2.10
C ARG A 50 -4.34 1.35 -1.93
N ALA A 51 -3.91 2.42 -1.27
CA ALA A 51 -2.50 2.64 -0.95
C ALA A 51 -1.98 1.54 -0.02
N LEU A 52 -2.77 1.18 0.99
CA LEU A 52 -2.47 0.12 1.94
C LEU A 52 -2.41 -1.27 1.30
N ALA A 53 -3.25 -1.55 0.30
CA ALA A 53 -3.28 -2.81 -0.43
C ALA A 53 -2.15 -2.99 -1.46
N LYS A 54 -1.32 -1.97 -1.69
CA LYS A 54 -0.16 -2.09 -2.59
C LYS A 54 0.87 -3.09 -2.00
N PRO A 55 1.56 -3.89 -2.84
CA PRO A 55 2.55 -4.85 -2.36
C PRO A 55 3.79 -4.20 -1.70
N ASP A 56 4.06 -2.94 -2.03
CA ASP A 56 5.15 -2.12 -1.50
C ASP A 56 4.70 -1.16 -0.39
N SER A 57 3.46 -1.28 0.10
CA SER A 57 2.93 -0.41 1.17
C SER A 57 3.62 -0.60 2.51
N GLY A 58 4.31 -1.73 2.71
CA GLY A 58 4.88 -2.13 3.99
C GLY A 58 3.91 -2.91 4.89
N LEU A 59 2.61 -2.97 4.57
CA LEU A 59 1.67 -3.81 5.32
C LEU A 59 1.80 -5.29 4.95
N GLN A 60 1.84 -6.18 5.95
CA GLN A 60 1.91 -7.62 5.75
C GLN A 60 0.57 -8.27 5.34
N VAL A 61 0.18 -8.06 4.09
CA VAL A 61 -0.95 -8.74 3.47
C VAL A 61 -0.52 -10.10 2.92
N LYS A 62 -1.07 -11.20 3.46
CA LYS A 62 -0.69 -12.57 3.06
C LYS A 62 -1.79 -13.59 3.30
N ASN A 63 -1.69 -14.72 2.61
CA ASN A 63 -2.54 -15.88 2.87
C ASN A 63 -2.12 -16.51 4.22
N ARG A 64 -3.08 -16.73 5.11
CA ARG A 64 -2.83 -17.32 6.44
C ARG A 64 -3.71 -18.55 6.62
N LYS A 65 -3.18 -19.58 7.27
CA LYS A 65 -3.97 -20.73 7.72
C LYS A 65 -4.49 -20.47 9.12
N TRP A 66 -5.81 -20.54 9.31
CA TRP A 66 -6.48 -20.36 10.59
C TRP A 66 -7.47 -21.51 10.79
N LEU A 67 -7.45 -22.18 11.95
CA LEU A 67 -8.39 -23.28 12.26
C LEU A 67 -8.59 -24.29 11.11
N LYS A 68 -7.51 -24.65 10.40
CA LYS A 68 -7.46 -25.54 9.23
C LYS A 68 -7.98 -24.97 7.90
N ILE A 69 -8.61 -23.78 7.89
CA ILE A 69 -9.02 -23.09 6.66
C ILE A 69 -7.97 -22.06 6.22
N LEU A 70 -7.93 -21.76 4.92
CA LEU A 70 -7.09 -20.71 4.36
C LEU A 70 -7.88 -19.40 4.36
N VAL A 71 -7.28 -18.35 4.92
CA VAL A 71 -7.77 -16.98 4.89
C VAL A 71 -6.88 -16.20 3.94
N PRO A 72 -7.33 -15.96 2.69
CA PRO A 72 -6.51 -15.30 1.69
C PRO A 72 -6.36 -13.82 1.99
N MET A 73 -5.25 -13.23 1.55
CA MET A 73 -5.03 -11.76 1.55
C MET A 73 -5.42 -11.07 2.86
N SER A 74 -5.08 -11.69 3.98
CA SER A 74 -5.39 -11.17 5.31
C SER A 74 -4.28 -10.25 5.81
N PHE A 75 -4.58 -9.46 6.83
CA PHE A 75 -3.61 -8.68 7.60
C PHE A 75 -4.07 -8.63 9.07
N ILE A 76 -3.15 -8.33 10.00
CA ILE A 76 -3.48 -8.23 11.43
C ILE A 76 -3.84 -6.78 11.78
N GLY A 77 -4.82 -6.60 12.68
CA GLY A 77 -5.32 -5.28 13.05
C GLY A 77 -4.24 -4.38 13.68
N ARG A 78 -3.26 -4.96 14.38
CA ARG A 78 -2.11 -4.22 14.92
C ARG A 78 -1.31 -3.53 13.81
N ASP A 79 -0.88 -4.30 12.81
CA ASP A 79 -0.11 -3.79 11.68
C ASP A 79 -0.91 -2.76 10.87
N LEU A 80 -2.25 -2.91 10.76
CA LEU A 80 -3.11 -1.88 10.18
C LEU A 80 -3.02 -0.56 10.95
N VAL A 81 -3.12 -0.61 12.29
CA VAL A 81 -3.05 0.60 13.13
C VAL A 81 -1.67 1.24 13.04
N ASP A 82 -0.60 0.44 13.05
CA ASP A 82 0.77 0.93 12.91
C ASP A 82 0.96 1.61 11.54
N TRP A 83 0.49 0.96 10.46
CA TRP A 83 0.54 1.53 9.12
C TRP A 83 -0.22 2.86 9.00
N LEU A 84 -1.41 2.95 9.58
CA LEU A 84 -2.22 4.16 9.57
C LEU A 84 -1.52 5.33 10.29
N LEU A 85 -0.86 5.06 11.42
CA LEU A 85 -0.10 6.08 12.16
C LEU A 85 1.12 6.59 11.39
N GLU A 86 1.75 5.72 10.61
CA GLU A 86 2.94 6.07 9.83
C GLU A 86 2.60 6.83 8.54
N HIS A 87 1.45 6.56 7.93
CA HIS A 87 1.13 7.02 6.57
C HIS A 87 0.01 8.06 6.48
N VAL A 88 -0.80 8.25 7.53
CA VAL A 88 -1.93 9.19 7.54
C VAL A 88 -1.65 10.34 8.51
N GLU A 89 -1.47 11.56 7.99
CA GLU A 89 -1.01 12.72 8.76
C GLU A 89 -1.94 13.10 9.93
N ASP A 90 -3.25 12.95 9.73
CA ASP A 90 -4.24 13.40 10.72
C ASP A 90 -4.40 12.43 11.90
N LEU A 91 -3.74 11.26 11.85
CA LEU A 91 -3.80 10.25 12.91
C LEU A 91 -2.60 10.41 13.84
N SER A 92 -2.74 11.33 14.79
CA SER A 92 -1.66 11.67 15.74
C SER A 92 -1.47 10.68 16.88
N ASP A 93 -2.46 9.84 17.18
CA ASP A 93 -2.37 8.85 18.25
C ASP A 93 -3.02 7.49 17.90
N ARG A 94 -2.60 6.46 18.63
CA ARG A 94 -3.09 5.09 18.44
C ARG A 94 -4.59 4.95 18.68
N LYS A 95 -5.20 5.84 19.48
CA LYS A 95 -6.64 5.81 19.76
C LYS A 95 -7.43 6.28 18.54
N ALA A 96 -7.00 7.37 17.89
CA ALA A 96 -7.57 7.90 16.66
C ALA A 96 -7.42 6.89 15.51
N ALA A 97 -6.23 6.29 15.35
CA ALA A 97 -6.02 5.26 14.34
C ALA A 97 -6.91 4.02 14.54
N ARG A 98 -7.09 3.57 15.79
CA ARG A 98 -8.04 2.50 16.11
C ARG A 98 -9.49 2.89 15.81
N GLN A 99 -9.87 4.12 16.11
CA GLN A 99 -11.23 4.61 15.82
C GLN A 99 -11.49 4.67 14.32
N TYR A 100 -10.50 5.11 13.55
CA TYR A 100 -10.54 5.08 12.09
C TYR A 100 -10.65 3.64 11.56
N ALA A 101 -9.83 2.71 12.05
CA ALA A 101 -9.95 1.30 11.67
C ALA A 101 -11.31 0.67 12.03
N ALA A 102 -11.89 1.06 13.17
CA ALA A 102 -13.24 0.65 13.54
C ALA A 102 -14.31 1.18 12.58
N GLU A 103 -14.13 2.41 12.08
CA GLU A 103 -14.99 3.00 11.05
C GLU A 103 -14.87 2.26 9.70
N LEU A 104 -13.65 1.89 9.29
CA LEU A 104 -13.42 1.05 8.10
C LEU A 104 -14.12 -0.31 8.22
N LEU A 105 -14.15 -0.89 9.42
CA LEU A 105 -14.86 -2.14 9.70
C LEU A 105 -16.38 -1.94 9.64
N ARG A 106 -16.89 -0.87 10.27
CA ARG A 106 -18.32 -0.55 10.33
C ARG A 106 -18.90 -0.29 8.95
N THR A 107 -18.13 0.34 8.06
CA THR A 107 -18.51 0.62 6.67
C THR A 107 -18.32 -0.58 5.74
N GLY A 108 -17.75 -1.69 6.24
CA GLY A 108 -17.52 -2.91 5.46
C GLY A 108 -16.35 -2.83 4.47
N LEU A 109 -15.55 -1.76 4.54
CA LEU A 109 -14.36 -1.58 3.70
C LEU A 109 -13.21 -2.51 4.12
N ILE A 110 -13.19 -2.93 5.38
CA ILE A 110 -12.46 -4.10 5.86
C ILE A 110 -13.45 -5.02 6.57
N ARG A 111 -13.13 -6.32 6.64
CA ARG A 111 -13.97 -7.33 7.29
C ARG A 111 -13.19 -8.17 8.26
N HIS A 112 -13.80 -8.46 9.40
CA HIS A 112 -13.26 -9.38 10.38
C HIS A 112 -13.41 -10.83 9.91
N VAL A 113 -12.36 -11.63 10.03
CA VAL A 113 -12.37 -13.02 9.49
C VAL A 113 -13.35 -13.96 10.19
N VAL A 114 -13.76 -13.65 11.43
CA VAL A 114 -14.85 -14.35 12.14
C VAL A 114 -16.06 -13.45 12.44
N SER A 115 -16.32 -12.46 11.58
CA SER A 115 -17.56 -11.65 11.58
C SER A 115 -17.88 -10.89 12.88
N LYS A 116 -16.86 -10.39 13.59
CA LYS A 116 -17.05 -9.48 14.73
C LYS A 116 -17.29 -8.05 14.23
N LEU A 117 -18.19 -7.33 14.90
CA LEU A 117 -18.51 -5.94 14.60
C LEU A 117 -17.59 -4.93 15.31
N THR A 118 -16.80 -5.40 16.27
CA THR A 118 -15.88 -4.55 17.03
C THR A 118 -14.44 -4.75 16.54
N PHE A 119 -13.73 -3.65 16.34
CA PHE A 119 -12.34 -3.67 15.94
C PHE A 119 -11.41 -4.05 17.12
N THR A 120 -10.40 -4.87 16.84
CA THR A 120 -9.34 -5.24 17.77
C THR A 120 -8.04 -5.50 17.03
N GLU A 121 -6.94 -5.00 17.57
CA GLU A 121 -5.62 -5.18 16.98
C GLU A 121 -5.14 -6.64 16.98
N LYS A 122 -5.77 -7.51 17.78
CA LYS A 122 -5.38 -8.92 17.95
C LYS A 122 -5.95 -9.85 16.87
N CYS A 123 -6.82 -9.35 16.00
CA CYS A 123 -7.53 -10.16 15.03
C CYS A 123 -7.05 -9.94 13.60
N TYR A 124 -7.42 -10.87 12.73
CA TYR A 124 -7.18 -10.78 11.31
C TYR A 124 -8.36 -10.15 10.58
N TYR A 125 -8.03 -9.41 9.54
CA TYR A 125 -8.96 -8.72 8.68
C TYR A 125 -8.63 -9.00 7.22
N VAL A 126 -9.64 -8.85 6.36
CA VAL A 126 -9.51 -8.87 4.91
C VAL A 126 -10.11 -7.59 4.35
N PHE A 127 -9.75 -7.26 3.12
CA PHE A 127 -10.37 -6.14 2.41
C PHE A 127 -11.84 -6.43 2.07
N GLY A 128 -12.66 -5.39 2.10
CA GLY A 128 -14.03 -5.40 1.61
C GLY A 128 -14.10 -5.48 0.08
N ASP A 129 -15.26 -5.83 -0.44
CA ASP A 129 -15.44 -6.07 -1.88
C ASP A 129 -15.21 -4.80 -2.73
N ALA A 130 -15.48 -3.62 -2.16
CA ALA A 130 -15.19 -2.35 -2.82
C ALA A 130 -13.69 -2.15 -3.12
N ILE A 131 -12.81 -2.82 -2.36
CA ILE A 131 -11.36 -2.76 -2.54
C ILE A 131 -10.88 -3.94 -3.39
N VAL A 132 -11.45 -5.13 -3.19
CA VAL A 132 -11.09 -6.37 -3.91
C VAL A 132 -11.63 -6.38 -5.35
N GLY A 133 -12.77 -5.74 -5.61
CA GLY A 133 -13.47 -5.72 -6.90
C GLY A 133 -12.69 -5.11 -8.06
N ALA A 134 -11.58 -4.43 -7.79
CA ALA A 134 -10.61 -4.05 -8.82
C ALA A 134 -9.73 -5.22 -9.31
N ARG A 135 -9.80 -6.40 -8.70
CA ARG A 135 -8.94 -7.56 -9.00
C ARG A 135 -9.67 -8.88 -9.27
N GLY A 136 -11.00 -8.94 -9.18
CA GLY A 136 -11.73 -10.14 -9.55
C GLY A 136 -13.17 -10.10 -9.06
N GLY A 137 -14.11 -9.94 -9.99
CA GLY A 137 -15.51 -10.26 -9.71
C GLY A 137 -15.67 -11.77 -9.61
N ALA A 138 -16.12 -12.25 -8.45
CA ALA A 138 -16.90 -13.49 -8.29
C ALA A 138 -17.39 -13.63 -6.83
N ASP A 139 -18.68 -13.31 -6.65
CA ASP A 139 -19.69 -14.00 -5.82
C ASP A 139 -19.38 -14.39 -4.36
N SER A 140 -20.12 -13.77 -3.43
CA SER A 140 -20.88 -14.55 -2.43
C SER A 140 -22.00 -13.71 -1.82
N THR A 141 -23.18 -13.97 -2.35
CA THR A 141 -24.53 -13.65 -1.89
C THR A 141 -24.75 -13.87 -0.38
N GLN A 142 -25.49 -12.92 0.22
CA GLN A 142 -26.41 -12.97 1.37
C GLN A 142 -26.42 -14.22 2.27
N ASN A 143 -26.40 -14.01 3.60
CA ASN A 143 -27.35 -14.73 4.46
C ASN A 143 -27.76 -13.87 5.68
N SER A 144 -29.01 -13.43 5.66
CA SER A 144 -29.77 -12.98 6.83
C SER A 144 -30.56 -14.17 7.36
N GLY A 145 -30.41 -14.46 8.65
CA GLY A 145 -31.20 -15.44 9.40
C GLY A 145 -31.02 -15.19 10.88
#